data_AF-A0A8S9Z643-F1
#
_entry.id   AF-A0A8S9Z643-F1
#
_cell.length_a   1.000
_cell.length_b   1.000
_cell.length_c   1.000
_cell.angle_alpha   90.00
_cell.angle_beta   90.00
_cell.angle_gamma   90.00
#
_symmetry.space_group_name_H-M   'P 1'
#
loop_
_entity.id
_entity.type
_entity.pdbx_description
1 polymer ?
#
loop_
_entity_poly.entity_id
_entity_poly.type
_entity_poly.pdbx_seq_one_letter_code
_entity_poly.pdbx_strand_id
1 'polypeptide(L)'
;MNFTKEQIEILENEFKEKRFFSSEEKQEIARITRLSCQEVDGYLKIKLYGSIRELCERNSQHVYILNQKLKIKILIFIIIFLLSSSGSVVVIPD
;
A
#
# COMPACT_ATOMS: atom_id res chain seq x y z
N MET A 1 18.69 -16.87 -4.45
CA MET A 1 19.43 -16.17 -5.52
C MET A 1 20.45 -15.27 -4.86
N ASN A 2 21.73 -15.42 -5.18
CA ASN A 2 22.79 -14.60 -4.61
C ASN A 2 23.35 -13.76 -5.75
N PHE A 3 22.90 -12.51 -5.86
CA PHE A 3 23.30 -11.58 -6.92
C PHE A 3 24.40 -10.65 -6.43
N THR A 4 25.27 -10.23 -7.34
CA THR A 4 26.24 -9.18 -7.01
C THR A 4 25.52 -7.84 -6.81
N LYS A 5 26.18 -6.92 -6.11
CA LYS A 5 25.62 -5.57 -5.88
C LYS A 5 25.33 -4.84 -7.21
N GLU A 6 26.21 -5.00 -8.18
CA GLU A 6 26.07 -4.40 -9.52
C GLU A 6 24.88 -4.99 -10.29
N GLN A 7 24.68 -6.31 -10.23
CA GLN A 7 23.51 -6.96 -10.83
C GLN A 7 22.20 -6.45 -10.20
N ILE A 8 22.17 -6.31 -8.87
CA ILE A 8 21.01 -5.77 -8.15
C ILE A 8 20.74 -4.33 -8.60
N GLU A 9 21.78 -3.49 -8.69
CA GLU A 9 21.64 -2.09 -9.08
C GLU A 9 21.05 -1.94 -10.49
N ILE A 10 21.51 -2.74 -11.46
CA ILE A 10 20.95 -2.77 -12.82
C ILE A 10 19.48 -3.19 -12.77
N LEU A 11 19.18 -4.31 -12.12
CA LEU A 11 17.80 -4.83 -12.03
C LEU A 11 16.86 -3.84 -11.33
N GLU A 12 17.34 -3.12 -10.31
CA GLU A 12 16.55 -2.10 -9.61
C GLU A 12 16.31 -0.86 -10.46
N ASN A 13 17.30 -0.42 -11.24
CA ASN A 13 17.15 0.72 -12.13
C ASN A 13 16.16 0.41 -13.26
N GLU A 14 16.29 -0.76 -13.89
CA GLU A 14 15.32 -1.22 -14.89
C GLU A 14 13.90 -1.30 -14.30
N PHE A 15 13.76 -1.86 -13.10
CA PHE A 15 12.45 -1.99 -12.45
C PHE A 15 11.83 -0.65 -12.03
N LYS A 16 12.64 0.39 -11.79
CA LYS A 16 12.13 1.75 -11.51
C LYS A 16 11.53 2.37 -12.75
N GLU A 17 12.18 2.22 -13.90
CA GLU A 17 11.71 2.72 -15.19
C GLU A 17 10.46 1.97 -15.66
N LYS A 18 10.45 0.64 -15.52
CA LYS A 18 9.37 -0.21 -16.02
C LYS A 18 9.03 -1.35 -15.06
N ARG A 19 7.74 -1.61 -14.87
CA ARG A 19 7.26 -2.70 -13.98
C ARG A 19 6.91 -3.99 -14.71
N PHE A 20 6.63 -3.91 -16.01
CA PHE A 20 6.22 -5.03 -16.86
C PHE A 20 7.15 -5.15 -18.05
N PHE A 21 7.80 -6.31 -18.18
CA PHE A 21 8.80 -6.56 -19.21
C PHE A 21 8.30 -7.62 -20.18
N SER A 22 8.51 -7.40 -21.47
CA SER A 22 8.35 -8.41 -22.50
C SER A 22 9.41 -9.51 -22.36
N SER A 23 9.22 -10.63 -23.05
CA SER A 23 10.20 -11.72 -23.08
C SER A 23 11.55 -11.25 -23.65
N GLU A 24 11.54 -10.37 -24.65
CA GLU A 24 12.73 -9.81 -25.30
C GLU A 24 13.50 -8.88 -24.35
N GLU A 25 12.79 -8.03 -23.60
CA GLU A 25 13.40 -7.13 -22.62
C GLU A 25 14.06 -7.91 -21.47
N LYS A 26 13.40 -8.99 -21.00
CA LYS A 26 14.00 -9.87 -19.98
C LYS A 26 15.25 -10.57 -20.48
N GLN A 27 15.29 -10.95 -21.77
CA GLN A 27 16.48 -11.53 -22.38
C GLN A 27 17.62 -10.52 -22.47
N GLU A 28 17.32 -9.26 -22.81
CA GLU A 28 18.35 -8.22 -22.87
C GLU A 28 18.92 -7.90 -21.48
N ILE A 29 18.06 -7.78 -20.47
CA ILE A 29 18.50 -7.59 -19.08
C ILE A 29 19.33 -8.79 -18.61
N ALA A 30 18.93 -10.01 -18.94
CA ALA A 30 19.69 -11.23 -18.65
C ALA A 30 21.08 -11.20 -19.31
N ARG A 31 21.18 -10.72 -20.55
CA ARG A 31 22.44 -10.56 -21.28
C ARG A 31 23.37 -9.55 -20.59
N ILE A 32 22.84 -8.39 -20.20
CA ILE A 32 23.61 -7.32 -19.53
C ILE A 32 24.09 -7.77 -18.15
N THR A 33 23.21 -8.37 -17.36
CA THR A 33 23.50 -8.81 -15.98
C THR A 33 24.25 -10.13 -15.89
N ARG A 34 24.43 -10.83 -17.02
CA ARG A 34 24.99 -12.20 -17.10
C ARG A 34 24.22 -13.19 -16.21
N LEU A 35 22.93 -12.96 -16.05
CA LEU A 35 22.02 -13.85 -15.34
C LEU A 35 21.23 -14.70 -16.33
N SER A 36 20.65 -15.79 -15.86
CA SER A 36 19.65 -16.50 -16.66
C SER A 36 18.36 -15.69 -16.74
N CYS A 37 17.61 -15.85 -17.84
CA CYS A 37 16.32 -15.19 -18.00
C CYS A 37 15.33 -15.60 -16.89
N GLN A 38 15.45 -16.82 -16.33
CA GLN A 38 14.68 -17.27 -15.18
C GLN A 38 15.03 -16.52 -13.89
N GLU A 39 16.31 -16.19 -13.67
CA GLU A 39 16.74 -15.39 -12.52
C GLU A 39 16.21 -13.97 -12.60
N VAL A 40 16.28 -13.36 -13.78
CA VAL A 40 15.71 -12.03 -14.03
C VAL A 40 14.19 -12.05 -13.83
N ASP A 41 13.48 -13.02 -14.42
CA ASP A 41 12.03 -13.16 -14.27
C ASP A 41 11.63 -13.39 -12.80
N GLY A 42 12.38 -14.23 -12.08
CA GLY A 42 12.18 -14.49 -10.66
C GLY A 42 12.35 -13.22 -9.81
N TYR A 43 13.42 -12.46 -10.05
CA TYR A 43 13.67 -11.20 -9.34
C TYR A 43 12.55 -10.18 -9.58
N LEU A 44 12.20 -9.94 -10.85
CA LEU A 44 11.16 -8.97 -11.23
C LEU A 44 9.81 -9.32 -10.61
N LYS A 45 9.44 -10.61 -10.58
CA LYS A 45 8.21 -11.09 -9.91
C LYS A 45 8.21 -10.83 -8.41
N ILE A 46 9.32 -11.12 -7.72
CA ILE A 46 9.45 -10.87 -6.27
C ILE A 46 9.30 -9.38 -5.99
N LYS A 47 9.97 -8.53 -6.76
CA LYS A 47 9.93 -7.07 -6.56
C LYS A 47 8.53 -6.49 -6.84
N LEU A 48 7.84 -7.00 -7.85
CA LEU A 48 6.46 -6.63 -8.15
C LEU A 48 5.49 -7.07 -7.05
N TYR A 49 5.61 -8.31 -6.58
CA TYR A 49 4.80 -8.82 -5.47
C TYR A 49 5.00 -8.00 -4.20
N GLY A 50 6.25 -7.67 -3.85
CA GLY A 50 6.54 -6.78 -2.72
C GLY A 50 5.89 -5.40 -2.85
N SER A 51 5.99 -4.80 -4.04
CA SER A 51 5.39 -3.48 -4.33
C SER A 51 3.86 -3.49 -4.19
N ILE A 52 3.21 -4.55 -4.69
CA ILE A 52 1.75 -4.73 -4.58
C ILE A 52 1.36 -4.93 -3.12
N ARG A 53 2.09 -5.77 -2.39
CA ARG A 53 1.82 -6.04 -0.97
C ARG A 53 1.89 -4.75 -0.13
N GLU A 54 2.93 -3.95 -0.29
CA GLU A 54 3.06 -2.67 0.42
C GLU A 54 1.92 -1.70 0.10
N LEU A 55 1.48 -1.67 -1.16
CA LEU A 55 0.33 -0.85 -1.56
C LEU A 55 -0.97 -1.36 -0.91
N CYS A 56 -1.19 -2.68 -0.90
CA CYS A 56 -2.35 -3.29 -0.25
C CYS A 56 -2.36 -3.05 1.26
N GLU A 57 -1.21 -3.15 1.94
CA GLU A 57 -1.08 -2.89 3.37
C GLU A 57 -1.41 -1.42 3.69
N ARG A 58 -0.87 -0.46 2.92
CA ARG A 58 -1.19 0.96 3.06
C ARG A 58 -2.67 1.26 2.82
N ASN A 59 -3.25 0.69 1.77
CA ASN A 59 -4.68 0.89 1.47
C ASN A 59 -5.57 0.29 2.56
N SER A 60 -5.22 -0.88 3.09
CA SER A 60 -5.94 -1.51 4.19
C SER A 60 -5.90 -0.67 5.46
N GLN A 61 -4.72 -0.12 5.79
CA GLN A 61 -4.58 0.83 6.91
C GLN A 61 -5.42 2.08 6.69
N HIS A 62 -5.42 2.64 5.47
CA HIS A 62 -6.20 3.82 5.14
C HIS A 62 -7.71 3.57 5.31
N VAL A 63 -8.21 2.43 4.84
CA VAL A 63 -9.62 2.01 5.02
C VAL A 63 -9.95 1.81 6.49
N TYR A 64 -9.07 1.18 7.27
CA TYR A 64 -9.26 0.99 8.71
C TYR A 64 -9.38 2.33 9.45
N ILE A 65 -8.46 3.27 9.18
CA ILE A 65 -8.47 4.61 9.80
C ILE A 65 -9.74 5.39 9.42
N LEU A 66 -10.15 5.34 8.14
CA LEU A 66 -11.39 5.97 7.68
C LEU A 66 -12.62 5.41 8.42
N ASN A 67 -12.69 4.09 8.57
CA ASN A 67 -13.78 3.43 9.28
C ASN A 67 -13.83 3.86 10.76
N GLN A 68 -12.69 3.90 11.43
CA GLN A 68 -12.60 4.38 12.81
C GLN A 68 -13.03 5.85 12.96
N LYS A 69 -12.58 6.73 12.05
CA LYS A 69 -13.02 8.14 12.03
C LYS A 69 -14.53 8.27 11.84
N LEU A 70 -15.12 7.45 10.96
CA LEU A 70 -16.57 7.44 10.73
C LEU A 70 -17.33 7.00 11.99
N LYS A 71 -16.89 5.92 12.64
CA LYS A 71 -17.49 5.45 13.91
C LYS A 71 -17.46 6.52 14.99
N ILE A 72 -16.33 7.22 15.15
CA ILE A 72 -16.20 8.31 16.12
C ILE A 72 -17.17 9.45 15.80
N LYS A 73 -17.27 9.87 14.52
CA LYS A 73 -18.21 10.92 14.11
C LYS A 73 -19.67 10.53 14.37
N ILE A 74 -20.04 9.29 14.06
CA ILE A 74 -21.40 8.77 14.33
C ILE A 74 -21.66 8.76 15.85
N LEU A 75 -20.71 8.28 16.65
CA LEU A 75 -20.85 8.27 18.10
C LEU A 75 -21.03 9.68 18.68
N ILE A 76 -20.24 10.65 18.23
CA ILE A 76 -20.38 12.06 18.62
C ILE A 76 -21.76 12.58 18.23
N PHE A 77 -22.22 12.30 17.01
CA PHE A 77 -23.55 12.71 16.55
C PHE A 77 -24.67 12.13 17.42
N ILE A 78 -24.58 10.84 17.79
CA ILE A 78 -25.54 10.18 18.70
C ILE A 78 -25.53 10.85 20.07
N ILE A 79 -24.35 11.11 20.65
CA ILE A 79 -24.23 11.78 21.96
C ILE A 79 -24.86 13.17 21.91
N ILE A 80 -24.56 13.98 20.90
CA ILE A 80 -25.15 15.31 20.72
C ILE A 80 -26.68 15.20 20.60
N PHE A 81 -27.17 14.29 19.75
CA PHE A 81 -28.60 14.07 19.55
C PHE A 81 -29.31 13.68 20.85
N LEU A 82 -28.72 12.76 21.64
CA LEU A 82 -29.26 12.37 22.94
C LEU A 82 -29.27 13.53 23.93
N LEU A 83 -28.19 14.31 24.02
CA LEU A 83 -28.13 15.50 24.89
C LEU A 83 -29.15 16.57 24.49
N SER A 84 -29.37 16.80 23.20
CA SER A 84 -30.40 17.72 22.70
C SER A 84 -31.83 17.22 22.92
N SER A 85 -32.04 15.90 22.85
CA SER A 85 -33.34 15.26 23.10
C SER A 85 -33.69 15.17 24.58
N SER A 86 -32.69 15.24 25.46
CA SER A 86 -32.85 15.19 26.92
C SER A 86 -33.30 16.50 27.53
N GLY A 87 -33.66 17.52 26.71
CA GLY A 87 -34.05 18.88 27.10
C GLY A 87 -34.44 19.03 28.57
N SER A 88 -33.45 19.23 29.43
CA SER A 88 -33.68 19.56 30.83
C SER A 88 -34.25 20.97 30.81
N VAL A 89 -35.57 21.08 30.92
CA VAL A 89 -36.23 22.32 31.31
C VAL A 89 -35.65 22.64 32.69
N VAL A 90 -34.64 23.50 32.72
CA VAL A 90 -34.18 24.11 33.97
C VAL A 90 -35.29 25.04 34.40
N VAL A 91 -36.19 24.53 35.26
CA VAL A 91 -37.13 25.36 35.99
C VAL A 91 -36.29 26.19 36.94
N ILE A 92 -36.11 27.47 36.63
CA ILE A 92 -35.58 28.47 37.56
C ILE A 92 -36.75 28.83 38.49
N PRO A 93 -36.72 28.46 39.78
CA PRO A 93 -37.73 28.97 40.71
C PRO A 93 -37.45 30.46 40.96
N ASP A 94 -38.50 31.28 40.85
CA ASP A 94 -38.54 32.69 41.30
C ASP A 94 -38.17 32.85 42.79
#